data_AF-A0A956D3M9-F1
#
_entry.id   AF-A0A956D3M9-F1
#
_cell.length_a   1.000
_cell.length_b   1.000
_cell.length_c   1.000
_cell.angle_alpha   90.00
_cell.angle_beta   90.00
_cell.angle_gamma   90.00
#
_symmetry.space_group_name_H-M   'P 1'
#
loop_
_entity.id
_entity.type
_entity.pdbx_description
1 polymer ?
#
loop_
_entity_poly.entity_id
_entity_poly.type
_entity_poly.pdbx_seq_one_letter_code
_entity_poly.pdbx_strand_id
1 'polypeptide(L)'
;MLVDDFIMRQIQKIADMLAAIARAPVGSVPEGAEQDLRDVYRDLLGMDPDDVEMLDDETLLRALRTDAEKEALVDLLRVHAEVCARTDDLGGARRRLARAIGLMPEGDARLEAALMRLGELG
;
A
#
# COMPACT_ATOMS: atom_id res chain seq x y z
N MET A 1 16.36 -6.69 -18.79
CA MET A 1 15.06 -6.26 -19.35
C MET A 1 13.90 -7.19 -18.97
N LEU A 2 14.00 -8.00 -17.90
CA LEU A 2 12.91 -8.86 -17.39
C LEU A 2 12.36 -8.40 -16.03
N VAL A 3 13.17 -7.66 -15.26
CA VAL A 3 12.82 -7.16 -13.92
C VAL A 3 11.86 -5.97 -14.04
N ASP A 4 12.10 -5.05 -14.99
CA ASP A 4 11.24 -3.89 -15.22
C ASP A 4 9.81 -4.31 -15.60
N ASP A 5 9.65 -5.31 -16.49
CA ASP A 5 8.34 -5.83 -16.90
C ASP A 5 7.56 -6.50 -15.76
N PHE A 6 8.26 -7.03 -14.74
CA PHE A 6 7.61 -7.59 -13.57
C PHE A 6 7.11 -6.49 -12.64
N ILE A 7 7.96 -5.52 -12.29
CA ILE A 7 7.59 -4.40 -11.43
C ILE A 7 6.49 -3.55 -12.06
N MET A 8 6.54 -3.30 -13.38
CA MET A 8 5.48 -2.60 -14.10
C MET A 8 4.14 -3.34 -14.02
N ARG A 9 4.13 -4.67 -14.02
CA ARG A 9 2.90 -5.46 -13.81
C ARG A 9 2.34 -5.28 -12.41
N GLN A 10 3.20 -5.24 -11.38
CA GLN A 10 2.75 -5.00 -10.01
C GLN A 10 2.21 -3.57 -9.84
N ILE A 11 2.90 -2.57 -10.40
CA ILE A 11 2.42 -1.18 -10.42
C ILE A 11 1.03 -1.09 -11.09
N GLN A 12 0.84 -1.78 -12.22
CA GLN A 12 -0.47 -1.81 -12.89
C GLN A 12 -1.55 -2.46 -12.01
N LYS A 13 -1.27 -3.61 -11.38
CA LYS A 13 -2.22 -4.24 -10.45
C LYS A 13 -2.59 -3.31 -9.29
N ILE A 14 -1.60 -2.61 -8.72
CA ILE A 14 -1.82 -1.64 -7.63
C ILE A 14 -2.72 -0.48 -8.11
N ALA A 15 -2.46 0.05 -9.30
CA ALA A 15 -3.29 1.09 -9.90
C ALA A 15 -4.73 0.62 -10.15
N ASP A 16 -4.91 -0.62 -10.62
CA ASP A 16 -6.22 -1.23 -10.85
C ASP A 16 -6.98 -1.42 -9.53
N MET A 17 -6.30 -1.86 -8.47
CA MET A 17 -6.87 -1.94 -7.12
C MET A 17 -7.30 -0.57 -6.60
N LEU A 18 -6.46 0.46 -6.72
CA LEU A 18 -6.83 1.84 -6.35
C LEU A 18 -8.08 2.30 -7.09
N ALA A 19 -8.17 2.03 -8.39
CA ALA A 19 -9.33 2.40 -9.21
C ALA A 19 -10.59 1.62 -8.83
N ALA A 20 -10.46 0.33 -8.52
CA ALA A 20 -11.57 -0.50 -8.06
C ALA A 20 -12.12 0.01 -6.72
N ILE A 21 -11.23 0.30 -5.77
CA ILE A 21 -11.60 0.85 -4.47
C ILE A 21 -12.26 2.22 -4.64
N ALA A 22 -11.71 3.12 -5.46
CA ALA A 22 -12.30 4.43 -5.71
C ALA A 22 -13.72 4.37 -6.32
N ARG A 23 -14.06 3.29 -7.04
CA ARG A 23 -15.39 3.07 -7.63
C ARG A 23 -16.35 2.33 -6.68
N ALA A 24 -15.84 1.61 -5.69
CA ALA A 24 -16.66 0.86 -4.77
C ALA A 24 -17.46 1.79 -3.84
N PRO A 25 -18.69 1.41 -3.45
CA PRO A 25 -19.47 2.14 -2.47
C PRO A 25 -18.69 2.49 -1.21
N VAL A 26 -19.05 3.61 -0.59
CA VAL A 26 -18.46 4.02 0.69
C VAL A 26 -18.75 2.94 1.75
N GLY A 27 -17.72 2.56 2.51
CA GLY A 27 -17.81 1.49 3.52
C GLY A 27 -17.81 0.08 2.94
N SER A 28 -17.50 -0.11 1.65
CA SER A 28 -17.30 -1.43 1.08
C SER A 28 -15.91 -1.57 0.44
N VAL A 29 -15.40 -2.80 0.51
CA VAL A 29 -14.16 -3.23 -0.14
C VAL A 29 -14.56 -3.98 -1.42
N PRO A 30 -13.88 -3.75 -2.57
CA PRO A 30 -14.12 -4.54 -3.77
C PRO A 30 -13.90 -6.04 -3.52
N GLU A 31 -14.70 -6.87 -4.15
CA GLU A 31 -14.53 -8.33 -4.09
C GLU A 31 -13.13 -8.72 -4.58
N GLY A 32 -12.45 -9.58 -3.82
CA GLY A 32 -11.09 -10.04 -4.15
C GLY A 32 -9.96 -9.09 -3.72
N ALA A 33 -10.23 -7.84 -3.34
CA ALA A 33 -9.17 -6.85 -3.07
C ALA A 33 -8.20 -7.27 -1.95
N GLU A 34 -8.67 -7.97 -0.92
CA GLU A 34 -7.79 -8.50 0.14
C GLU A 34 -6.85 -9.59 -0.37
N GLN A 35 -7.34 -10.46 -1.26
CA GLN A 35 -6.52 -11.50 -1.86
C GLN A 35 -5.51 -10.91 -2.85
N ASP A 36 -5.96 -9.97 -3.69
CA ASP A 36 -5.08 -9.23 -4.61
C ASP A 36 -3.98 -8.48 -3.86
N LEU A 37 -4.32 -7.84 -2.73
CA LEU A 37 -3.35 -7.21 -1.83
C LEU A 37 -2.29 -8.20 -1.39
N ARG A 38 -2.70 -9.36 -0.83
CA ARG A 38 -1.77 -10.40 -0.37
C ARG A 38 -0.88 -10.91 -1.50
N ASP A 39 -1.45 -11.11 -2.69
CA ASP A 39 -0.70 -11.57 -3.85
C ASP A 39 0.35 -10.55 -4.29
N VAL A 40 0.03 -9.25 -4.27
CA VAL A 40 1.02 -8.20 -4.59
C VAL A 40 2.11 -8.08 -3.52
N TYR A 41 1.78 -8.22 -2.22
CA TYR A 41 2.79 -8.29 -1.15
C TYR A 41 3.76 -9.47 -1.36
N ARG A 42 3.22 -10.65 -1.66
CA ARG A 42 4.04 -11.84 -1.95
C ARG A 42 4.87 -11.68 -3.23
N ASP A 43 4.30 -11.08 -4.27
CA ASP A 43 5.02 -10.82 -5.52
C ASP A 43 6.16 -9.80 -5.34
N LEU A 44 5.94 -8.74 -4.57
CA LEU A 44 6.90 -7.64 -4.41
C LEU A 44 7.98 -7.92 -3.36
N LEU A 45 7.60 -8.53 -2.24
CA LEU A 45 8.46 -8.73 -1.06
C LEU A 45 8.74 -10.19 -0.73
N GLY A 46 8.03 -11.13 -1.35
CA GLY A 46 8.11 -12.55 -1.00
C GLY A 46 7.46 -12.88 0.35
N MET A 47 6.62 -11.99 0.88
CA MET A 47 6.05 -12.06 2.23
C MET A 47 4.57 -11.71 2.21
N ASP A 48 3.80 -12.26 3.16
CA ASP A 48 2.42 -11.83 3.39
C ASP A 48 2.38 -10.51 4.19
N PRO A 49 1.26 -9.76 4.15
CA PRO A 49 1.19 -8.43 4.76
C PRO A 49 1.50 -8.42 6.26
N ASP A 50 1.05 -9.46 6.99
CA ASP A 50 1.24 -9.57 8.43
C ASP A 50 2.73 -9.73 8.79
N ASP A 51 3.51 -10.42 7.96
CA ASP A 51 4.96 -10.56 8.15
C ASP A 51 5.69 -9.25 7.86
N VAL A 52 5.22 -8.50 6.85
CA VAL A 52 5.78 -7.19 6.49
C VAL A 52 5.56 -6.17 7.61
N GLU A 53 4.43 -6.23 8.31
CA GLU A 53 4.18 -5.37 9.49
C GLU A 53 5.21 -5.59 10.60
N MET A 54 5.77 -6.79 10.73
CA MET A 54 6.75 -7.13 11.75
C MET A 54 8.16 -6.62 11.46
N LEU A 55 8.43 -6.21 10.21
CA LEU A 55 9.72 -5.64 9.83
C LEU A 55 9.81 -4.17 10.25
N ASP A 56 11.00 -3.68 10.58
CA ASP A 56 11.27 -2.25 10.65
C ASP A 56 11.46 -1.64 9.25
N ASP A 57 11.37 -0.30 9.16
CA ASP A 57 11.46 0.42 7.88
C ASP A 57 12.83 0.24 7.22
N GLU A 58 13.90 0.12 8.01
CA GLU A 58 15.25 -0.05 7.50
C GLU A 58 15.43 -1.40 6.78
N THR A 59 14.89 -2.47 7.36
CA THR A 59 14.87 -3.82 6.79
C THR A 59 14.01 -3.87 5.54
N LEU A 60 12.84 -3.22 5.56
CA LEU A 60 11.95 -3.13 4.41
C LEU A 60 12.61 -2.37 3.25
N LEU A 61 13.26 -1.23 3.53
CA LEU A 61 14.00 -0.46 2.53
C LEU A 61 15.18 -1.25 1.93
N ARG A 62 15.86 -2.08 2.73
CA ARG A 62 16.95 -2.96 2.24
C ARG A 62 16.45 -4.06 1.32
N ALA A 63 15.21 -4.52 1.49
CA ALA A 63 14.61 -5.53 0.62
C ALA A 63 14.29 -4.96 -0.77
N LEU A 64 14.03 -3.65 -0.86
CA LEU A 64 13.70 -2.92 -2.09
C LEU A 64 14.99 -2.48 -2.79
N ARG A 65 15.20 -2.95 -4.01
CA ARG A 65 16.46 -2.81 -4.76
C ARG A 65 16.45 -1.60 -5.69
N THR A 66 15.27 -1.09 -6.01
CA THR A 66 15.04 -0.01 -6.96
C THR A 66 14.05 1.01 -6.41
N ASP A 67 14.11 2.25 -6.92
CA ASP A 67 13.15 3.28 -6.54
C ASP A 67 11.72 2.94 -7.02
N ALA A 68 11.60 2.24 -8.16
CA ALA A 68 10.31 1.74 -8.64
C ALA A 68 9.67 0.72 -7.68
N GLU A 69 10.46 -0.16 -7.05
CA GLU A 69 9.96 -1.09 -6.03
C GLU A 69 9.52 -0.34 -4.76
N LYS A 70 10.23 0.73 -4.38
CA LYS A 70 9.84 1.59 -3.25
C LYS A 70 8.52 2.30 -3.53
N GLU A 71 8.39 2.93 -4.70
CA GLU A 71 7.16 3.58 -5.13
C GLU A 71 5.99 2.59 -5.16
N ALA A 72 6.20 1.39 -5.72
CA ALA A 72 5.20 0.33 -5.74
C ALA A 72 4.77 -0.08 -4.33
N LEU A 73 5.72 -0.24 -3.40
CA LEU A 73 5.39 -0.58 -2.02
C LEU A 73 4.59 0.54 -1.33
N VAL A 74 4.94 1.79 -1.60
CA VAL A 74 4.24 2.93 -1.01
C VAL A 74 2.80 3.01 -1.51
N ASP A 75 2.58 2.84 -2.82
CA ASP A 75 1.23 2.78 -3.37
C ASP A 75 0.46 1.56 -2.83
N LEU A 76 1.13 0.41 -2.64
CA LEU A 76 0.53 -0.79 -2.03
C LEU A 76 0.11 -0.56 -0.57
N LEU A 77 0.96 0.09 0.23
CA LEU A 77 0.64 0.48 1.61
C LEU A 77 -0.57 1.42 1.65
N ARG A 78 -0.67 2.34 0.69
CA ARG A 78 -1.81 3.25 0.56
C ARG A 78 -3.10 2.51 0.20
N VAL A 79 -3.06 1.56 -0.74
CA VAL A 79 -4.21 0.69 -1.06
C VAL A 79 -4.66 -0.05 0.19
N HIS A 80 -3.71 -0.66 0.90
CA HIS A 80 -4.01 -1.43 2.09
C HIS A 80 -4.60 -0.54 3.20
N ALA A 81 -4.12 0.69 3.34
CA ALA A 81 -4.69 1.65 4.29
C ALA A 81 -6.15 2.00 3.97
N GLU A 82 -6.48 2.18 2.69
CA GLU A 82 -7.85 2.46 2.26
C GLU A 82 -8.78 1.26 2.50
N VAL A 83 -8.28 0.03 2.29
CA VAL A 83 -9.03 -1.20 2.64
C VAL A 83 -9.31 -1.24 4.14
N CYS A 84 -8.30 -1.02 4.99
CA CYS A 84 -8.47 -0.95 6.45
C CYS A 84 -9.48 0.14 6.86
N ALA A 85 -9.40 1.33 6.28
CA ALA A 85 -10.32 2.42 6.61
C ALA A 85 -11.77 2.08 6.26
N ARG A 86 -12.00 1.34 5.16
CA ARG A 86 -13.33 0.89 4.74
C ARG A 86 -13.89 -0.24 5.59
N THR A 87 -13.04 -0.99 6.27
CA THR A 87 -13.42 -2.03 7.23
C THR A 87 -13.41 -1.53 8.68
N ASP A 88 -13.40 -0.20 8.88
CA ASP A 88 -13.39 0.47 10.19
C ASP A 88 -12.12 0.23 11.04
N ASP A 89 -11.05 -0.32 10.43
CA ASP A 89 -9.73 -0.40 11.06
C ASP A 89 -8.90 0.87 10.79
N LEU A 90 -9.34 1.97 11.40
CA LEU A 90 -8.64 3.26 11.30
C LEU A 90 -7.20 3.20 11.86
N GLY A 91 -6.96 2.31 12.84
CA GLY A 91 -5.64 2.09 13.43
C GLY A 91 -4.66 1.47 12.43
N GLY A 92 -5.09 0.39 11.76
CA GLY A 92 -4.33 -0.25 10.68
C GLY A 92 -4.09 0.69 9.50
N ALA A 93 -5.10 1.48 9.13
CA ALA A 93 -4.99 2.49 8.09
C ALA A 93 -3.93 3.55 8.41
N ARG A 94 -3.97 4.13 9.62
CA ARG A 94 -2.99 5.13 10.08
C ARG A 94 -1.57 4.57 10.11
N ARG A 95 -1.36 3.33 10.60
CA ARG A 95 -0.03 2.69 10.63
C ARG A 95 0.56 2.54 9.22
N ARG A 96 -0.25 2.07 8.26
CA ARG A 96 0.18 1.88 6.86
C ARG A 96 0.53 3.20 6.17
N LEU A 97 -0.27 4.26 6.38
CA LEU A 97 0.04 5.58 5.82
C LEU A 97 1.27 6.21 6.46
N ALA A 98 1.43 6.12 7.79
CA ALA A 98 2.62 6.62 8.46
C ALA A 98 3.88 5.92 7.93
N ARG A 99 3.81 4.61 7.71
CA ARG A 99 4.90 3.84 7.11
C ARG A 99 5.19 4.26 5.67
N ALA A 100 4.15 4.40 4.85
CA ALA A 100 4.27 4.91 3.49
C ALA A 100 4.99 6.28 3.43
N ILE A 101 4.67 7.19 4.36
CA ILE A 101 5.33 8.50 4.48
C ILE A 101 6.79 8.33 4.88
N GLY A 102 7.10 7.46 5.85
CA GLY A 102 8.48 7.18 6.27
C GLY A 102 9.37 6.62 5.15
N LEU A 103 8.78 5.91 4.20
CA LEU A 103 9.47 5.35 3.02
C LEU A 103 9.69 6.38 1.90
N MET A 104 9.04 7.55 1.94
CA MET A 104 9.21 8.66 1.00
C MET A 104 9.57 9.96 1.74
N PRO A 105 10.82 10.09 2.22
CA PRO A 105 11.26 11.26 2.98
C PRO A 105 11.28 12.57 2.17
N GLU A 106 11.31 12.49 0.84
CA GLU A 106 11.15 13.65 -0.06
C GLU A 106 9.71 14.21 -0.05
N GLY A 107 8.77 13.44 0.50
CA GLY A 107 7.35 13.78 0.67
C GLY A 107 6.47 13.29 -0.49
N ASP A 108 5.23 12.89 -0.15
CA ASP A 108 4.15 12.66 -1.11
C ASP A 108 2.86 13.31 -0.59
N ALA A 109 2.43 14.38 -1.26
CA ALA A 109 1.22 15.14 -0.92
C ALA A 109 -0.05 14.27 -0.89
N ARG A 110 -0.09 13.16 -1.64
CA ARG A 110 -1.21 12.21 -1.65
C ARG A 110 -1.30 11.45 -0.34
N LEU A 111 -0.15 11.08 0.24
CA LEU A 111 -0.09 10.38 1.52
C LEU A 111 -0.42 11.31 2.69
N GLU A 112 0.11 12.53 2.66
CA GLU A 112 -0.21 13.55 3.67
C GLU A 112 -1.72 13.86 3.67
N ALA A 113 -2.29 14.09 2.49
CA ALA A 113 -3.73 14.34 2.37
C ALA A 113 -4.58 13.14 2.81
N ALA A 114 -4.11 11.91 2.57
CA ALA A 114 -4.80 10.70 3.03
C ALA A 114 -4.74 10.58 4.57
N LEU A 115 -3.59 10.87 5.17
CA LEU A 115 -3.43 10.82 6.63
C LEU A 115 -4.27 11.89 7.33
N MET A 116 -4.32 13.11 6.78
CA MET A 116 -5.18 14.19 7.31
C MET A 116 -6.65 13.78 7.30
N ARG A 117 -7.15 13.19 6.20
CA ARG A 117 -8.53 12.69 6.11
C ARG A 117 -8.85 11.64 7.18
N LEU A 118 -7.92 10.72 7.47
CA LEU A 118 -8.10 9.76 8.58
C LEU A 118 -8.07 10.42 9.96
N GLY A 119 -7.39 11.56 10.11
CA GLY A 119 -7.40 12.37 11.34
C GLY A 119 -8.75 13.04 11.60
N GLU A 120 -9.50 13.39 10.56
CA GLU A 120 -10.83 13.99 10.67
C GLU A 120 -11.94 12.96 11.01
N LEU A 121 -11.66 11.66 10.81
CA LEU A 121 -12.64 10.58 10.96
C LEU A 121 -12.66 9.90 12.34
N GLY A 122 -11.70 10.17 13.23
CA GLY A 122 -11.62 9.51 14.54
C GLY A 122 -11.04 10.40 15.61
#